data_AF-A0A2K9LGH6-F1
#
_entry.id   AF-A0A2K9LGH6-F1
#
_cell.length_a   1.000
_cell.length_b   1.000
_cell.length_c   1.000
_cell.angle_alpha   90.00
_cell.angle_beta   90.00
_cell.angle_gamma   90.00
#
_symmetry.space_group_name_H-M   'P 1'
#
loop_
_entity.id
_entity.type
_entity.pdbx_description
1 polymer ?
#
loop_
_entity_poly.entity_id
_entity_poly.type
_entity_poly.pdbx_seq_one_letter_code
_entity_poly.pdbx_strand_id
1 'polypeptide(L)'
;MTQHRARCLDLLAAQRIASEATPHVVRFSDGEIGHLDLSEFSSYTQEGLDYLIKHPPSGKLGVVTLGFRTLTPDGAHTLSWLEAEFLEMRSLISLDADTASYMDFNLDTSPVLTIGLEQPLTADTAEVLVEIRSGEILSLSLPSLNAEVASALRLHDHETSLYIRDVPPDAEVAALLAHTEGYLVSIDVENELDPIVLRALLSNPNMRVVEVSKKKRGRPLYYVCLPESVPIHLTPTGPDRRLVTYVTD
;
A
#
# COMPACT_ATOMS: atom_id res chain seq x y z
N MET A 1 11.97 -1.10 22.28
CA MET A 1 12.23 -0.65 20.90
C MET A 1 13.73 -0.56 20.72
N THR A 2 14.33 -1.55 20.05
CA THR A 2 15.73 -1.49 19.66
C THR A 2 15.85 -0.36 18.65
N GLN A 3 16.64 0.69 18.93
CA GLN A 3 16.98 1.69 17.92
C GLN A 3 17.82 0.99 16.85
N HIS A 4 17.15 0.47 15.82
CA HIS A 4 17.85 0.02 14.63
C HIS A 4 18.57 1.24 14.05
N ARG A 5 19.91 1.13 13.91
CA ARG A 5 20.69 2.16 13.25
C ARG A 5 20.20 2.25 11.81
N ALA A 6 19.69 3.43 11.44
CA ALA A 6 19.40 3.81 10.07
C ALA A 6 20.58 3.44 9.15
N ARG A 7 20.35 2.58 8.16
CA ARG A 7 21.35 2.20 7.13
C ARG A 7 21.08 2.92 5.82
N CYS A 8 22.13 3.14 5.04
CA CYS A 8 22.03 3.65 3.68
C CYS A 8 22.32 2.51 2.69
N LEU A 9 21.47 2.36 1.67
CA LEU A 9 21.73 1.49 0.52
C LEU A 9 22.73 2.20 -0.40
N ASP A 10 24.02 2.02 -0.10
CA ASP A 10 25.12 2.44 -0.95
C ASP A 10 25.49 1.36 -1.98
N LEU A 11 26.42 1.66 -2.89
CA LEU A 11 26.88 0.71 -3.91
C LEU A 11 27.41 -0.59 -3.30
N LEU A 12 28.17 -0.52 -2.20
CA LEU A 12 28.74 -1.72 -1.58
C LEU A 12 27.64 -2.60 -0.98
N ALA A 13 26.65 -2.00 -0.33
CA ALA A 13 25.48 -2.70 0.18
C ALA A 13 24.70 -3.36 -0.97
N ALA A 14 24.44 -2.62 -2.05
CA ALA A 14 23.76 -3.14 -3.24
C ALA A 14 24.50 -4.33 -3.87
N GLN A 15 25.83 -4.23 -4.04
CA GLN A 15 26.68 -5.33 -4.53
C GLN A 15 26.64 -6.58 -3.64
N ARG A 16 26.58 -6.39 -2.31
CA ARG A 16 26.48 -7.51 -1.37
C ARG A 16 25.09 -8.17 -1.42
N ILE A 17 24.04 -7.39 -1.58
CA ILE A 17 22.66 -7.89 -1.74
C ILE A 17 22.53 -8.66 -3.05
N ALA A 18 22.99 -8.08 -4.16
CA ALA A 18 22.96 -8.68 -5.49
C ALA A 18 23.76 -10.00 -5.57
N SER A 19 24.86 -10.12 -4.83
CA SER A 19 25.63 -11.37 -4.73
C SER A 19 25.01 -12.42 -3.80
N GLU A 20 23.83 -12.16 -3.23
CA GLU A 20 23.09 -13.03 -2.31
C GLU A 20 23.88 -13.42 -1.04
N ALA A 21 24.96 -12.68 -0.74
CA ALA A 21 25.80 -12.93 0.43
C ALA A 21 25.21 -12.30 1.72
N THR A 22 23.89 -12.08 1.76
CA THR A 22 23.21 -11.33 2.82
C THR A 22 21.85 -11.93 3.19
N PRO A 23 21.37 -11.71 4.42
CA PRO A 23 20.06 -12.21 4.87
C PRO A 23 18.85 -11.47 4.27
N HIS A 24 19.06 -10.53 3.33
CA HIS A 24 17.99 -9.72 2.73
C HIS A 24 17.21 -10.47 1.65
N VAL A 25 17.70 -11.61 1.19
CA VAL A 25 17.08 -12.41 0.14
C VAL A 25 16.52 -13.68 0.77
N VAL A 26 15.20 -13.80 0.81
CA VAL A 26 14.50 -15.00 1.26
C VAL A 26 13.91 -15.70 0.04
N ARG A 27 14.25 -16.98 -0.14
CA ARG A 27 13.73 -17.82 -1.22
C ARG A 27 12.52 -18.62 -0.74
N PHE A 28 11.52 -18.78 -1.60
CA PHE A 28 10.43 -19.72 -1.37
C PHE A 28 10.94 -21.17 -1.56
N SER A 29 10.15 -22.13 -1.10
CA SER A 29 10.52 -23.56 -1.11
C SER A 29 10.68 -24.17 -2.50
N ASP A 30 10.16 -23.51 -3.54
CA ASP A 30 10.32 -23.87 -4.96
C ASP A 30 11.60 -23.31 -5.60
N GLY A 31 12.36 -22.49 -4.87
CA GLY A 31 13.63 -21.92 -5.32
C GLY A 31 13.52 -20.53 -5.94
N GLU A 32 12.31 -20.00 -6.13
CA GLU A 32 12.11 -18.61 -6.58
C GLU A 32 12.45 -17.63 -5.45
N ILE A 33 12.95 -16.43 -5.80
CA ILE A 33 13.19 -15.40 -4.78
C ILE A 33 11.85 -14.88 -4.34
N GLY A 34 11.48 -15.23 -3.12
CA GLY A 34 10.19 -14.87 -2.59
C GLY A 34 10.14 -13.45 -2.05
N HIS A 35 11.24 -12.98 -1.48
CA HIS A 35 11.26 -11.71 -0.77
C HIS A 35 12.64 -11.06 -0.73
N LEU A 36 12.73 -9.82 -1.19
CA LEU A 36 13.86 -8.92 -0.99
C LEU A 36 13.49 -7.90 0.11
N ASP A 37 14.06 -8.06 1.30
CA ASP A 37 13.79 -7.20 2.45
C ASP A 37 14.90 -6.16 2.67
N LEU A 38 14.61 -4.94 2.25
CA LEU A 38 15.43 -3.75 2.43
C LEU A 38 14.85 -2.81 3.50
N SER A 39 14.01 -3.32 4.41
CA SER A 39 13.36 -2.52 5.46
C SER A 39 14.33 -1.87 6.45
N GLU A 40 15.57 -2.39 6.57
CA GLU A 40 16.59 -1.78 7.43
C GLU A 40 17.29 -0.55 6.81
N PHE A 41 17.15 -0.34 5.50
CA PHE A 41 17.74 0.79 4.79
C PHE A 41 16.76 1.96 4.80
N SER A 42 17.07 3.00 5.57
CA SER A 42 16.25 4.22 5.67
C SER A 42 16.52 5.24 4.56
N SER A 43 17.62 5.06 3.83
CA SER A 43 18.04 5.94 2.73
C SER A 43 18.79 5.13 1.67
N TYR A 44 19.04 5.73 0.52
CA TYR A 44 19.83 5.15 -0.56
C TYR A 44 20.74 6.20 -1.19
N THR A 45 21.76 5.73 -1.89
CA THR A 45 22.46 6.53 -2.92
C THR A 45 21.89 6.15 -4.28
N GLN A 46 21.83 7.09 -5.22
CA GLN A 46 21.33 6.79 -6.56
C GLN A 46 22.15 5.66 -7.22
N GLU A 47 23.47 5.68 -7.08
CA GLU A 47 24.36 4.63 -7.60
C GLU A 47 24.06 3.24 -7.01
N GLY A 48 23.77 3.16 -5.71
CA GLY A 48 23.40 1.90 -5.06
C GLY A 48 22.05 1.37 -5.54
N LEU A 49 21.06 2.25 -5.69
CA LEU A 49 19.73 1.89 -6.20
C LEU A 49 19.81 1.44 -7.66
N ASP A 50 20.49 2.22 -8.52
CA ASP A 50 20.74 1.88 -9.93
C ASP A 50 21.41 0.52 -10.08
N TYR A 51 22.44 0.25 -9.25
CA TYR A 51 23.15 -1.02 -9.31
C TYR A 51 22.24 -2.19 -8.99
N LEU A 52 21.42 -2.06 -7.94
CA LEU A 52 20.52 -3.12 -7.49
C LEU A 52 19.42 -3.41 -8.53
N ILE A 53 18.85 -2.37 -9.16
CA ILE A 53 17.84 -2.55 -10.21
C ILE A 53 18.43 -3.18 -11.47
N LYS A 54 19.67 -2.83 -11.86
CA LYS A 54 20.35 -3.42 -13.02
C LYS A 54 20.87 -4.84 -12.76
N HIS A 55 21.12 -5.18 -11.50
CA HIS A 55 21.67 -6.47 -11.08
C HIS A 55 20.86 -7.00 -9.90
N PRO A 56 19.56 -7.31 -10.09
CA PRO A 56 18.75 -7.85 -9.01
C PRO A 56 19.32 -9.22 -8.59
N PRO A 57 19.08 -9.64 -7.33
CA PRO A 57 19.31 -11.02 -6.91
C PRO A 57 18.71 -12.02 -7.91
N SER A 58 19.30 -13.22 -8.04
CA SER A 58 18.97 -14.12 -9.16
C SER A 58 17.58 -14.76 -9.05
N GLY A 59 16.69 -14.38 -9.97
CA GLY A 59 15.33 -14.92 -10.09
C GLY A 59 14.28 -13.83 -10.24
N LYS A 60 13.01 -14.22 -10.39
CA LYS A 60 11.88 -13.29 -10.30
C LYS A 60 11.70 -12.88 -8.83
N LEU A 61 11.48 -11.60 -8.56
CA LEU A 61 11.20 -11.11 -7.22
C LEU A 61 9.69 -11.19 -6.96
N GLY A 62 9.29 -11.97 -5.95
CA GLY A 62 7.90 -11.95 -5.48
C GLY A 62 7.59 -10.62 -4.78
N VAL A 63 8.13 -10.45 -3.58
CA VAL A 63 7.91 -9.26 -2.74
C VAL A 63 9.20 -8.45 -2.59
N VAL A 64 9.10 -7.13 -2.66
CA VAL A 64 10.18 -6.21 -2.29
C VAL A 64 9.68 -5.27 -1.22
N THR A 65 10.35 -5.23 -0.06
CA THR A 65 10.03 -4.32 1.04
C THR A 65 11.14 -3.29 1.19
N LEU A 66 10.81 -1.99 1.10
CA LEU A 66 11.73 -0.87 1.20
C LEU A 66 11.50 -0.11 2.51
N GLY A 67 12.60 0.17 3.22
CA GLY A 67 12.62 0.96 4.46
C GLY A 67 12.85 2.46 4.25
N PHE A 68 12.90 2.93 3.00
CA PHE A 68 13.30 4.30 2.69
C PHE A 68 12.37 5.32 3.33
N ARG A 69 12.97 6.36 3.92
CA ARG A 69 12.26 7.49 4.56
C ARG A 69 12.00 8.65 3.61
N THR A 70 12.75 8.71 2.53
CA THR A 70 12.64 9.73 1.48
C THR A 70 12.79 9.04 0.13
N LEU A 71 12.04 9.51 -0.85
CA LEU A 71 12.16 9.09 -2.24
C LEU A 71 12.32 10.35 -3.09
N THR A 72 13.32 10.37 -3.97
CA THR A 72 13.51 11.44 -4.96
C THR A 72 12.83 11.05 -6.27
N PRO A 73 12.53 12.00 -7.17
CA PRO A 73 12.04 11.69 -8.52
C PRO A 73 12.93 10.67 -9.26
N ASP A 74 14.25 10.86 -9.26
CA ASP A 74 15.20 9.92 -9.87
C ASP A 74 15.12 8.51 -9.24
N GLY A 75 14.92 8.45 -7.92
CA GLY A 75 14.77 7.18 -7.21
C GLY A 75 13.46 6.47 -7.54
N ALA A 76 12.34 7.22 -7.59
CA ALA A 76 11.04 6.71 -8.01
C ALA A 76 11.09 6.18 -9.44
N HIS A 77 11.67 6.96 -10.36
CA HIS A 77 11.87 6.55 -11.75
C HIS A 77 12.78 5.33 -11.86
N THR A 78 13.78 5.19 -10.99
CA THR A 78 14.64 3.99 -10.99
C THR A 78 13.88 2.77 -10.48
N LEU A 79 13.05 2.94 -9.45
CA LEU A 79 12.19 1.88 -8.92
C LEU A 79 11.11 1.44 -9.92
N SER A 80 10.66 2.28 -10.84
CA SER A 80 9.64 1.88 -11.83
C SER A 80 10.10 0.78 -12.79
N TRP A 81 11.42 0.55 -12.89
CA TRP A 81 12.04 -0.56 -13.63
C TRP A 81 12.20 -1.85 -12.80
N LEU A 82 11.78 -1.84 -11.53
CA LEU A 82 11.85 -3.01 -10.67
C LEU A 82 10.78 -4.04 -11.09
N GLU A 83 11.25 -5.21 -11.53
CA GLU A 83 10.37 -6.35 -11.82
C GLU A 83 10.06 -7.12 -10.53
N ALA A 84 8.92 -6.80 -9.90
CA ALA A 84 8.41 -7.50 -8.72
C ALA A 84 6.90 -7.70 -8.79
N GLU A 85 6.34 -8.67 -8.07
CA GLU A 85 4.88 -8.83 -7.96
C GLU A 85 4.28 -7.88 -6.91
N PHE A 86 5.02 -7.60 -5.84
CA PHE A 86 4.62 -6.70 -4.76
C PHE A 86 5.76 -5.76 -4.39
N LEU A 87 5.44 -4.47 -4.26
CA LEU A 87 6.38 -3.46 -3.77
C LEU A 87 5.77 -2.73 -2.57
N GLU A 88 6.47 -2.79 -1.44
CA GLU A 88 6.03 -2.17 -0.19
C GLU A 88 7.02 -1.08 0.26
N MET A 89 6.57 0.16 0.37
CA MET A 89 7.34 1.27 0.93
C MET A 89 6.67 1.76 2.22
N ARG A 90 7.00 1.16 3.36
CA ARG A 90 6.20 1.34 4.59
C ARG A 90 6.61 2.53 5.45
N SER A 91 7.75 3.15 5.17
CA SER A 91 8.42 4.10 6.08
C SER A 91 8.70 5.47 5.47
N LEU A 92 8.05 5.81 4.35
CA LEU A 92 8.24 7.12 3.71
C LEU A 92 7.70 8.21 4.63
N ILE A 93 8.44 9.30 4.80
CA ILE A 93 7.97 10.42 5.62
C ILE A 93 6.83 11.13 4.89
N SER A 94 7.03 11.44 3.62
CA SER A 94 6.10 12.13 2.74
C SER A 94 6.31 11.65 1.30
N LEU A 95 5.32 11.91 0.45
CA LEU A 95 5.39 11.75 -0.99
C LEU A 95 4.77 13.00 -1.61
N ASP A 96 5.47 13.62 -2.54
CA ASP A 96 4.94 14.74 -3.32
C ASP A 96 4.48 14.27 -4.71
N ALA A 97 3.69 15.12 -5.38
CA ALA A 97 3.10 14.81 -6.67
C ALA A 97 4.14 14.58 -7.77
N ASP A 98 5.26 15.33 -7.76
CA ASP A 98 6.34 15.18 -8.74
C ASP A 98 6.99 13.79 -8.61
N THR A 99 7.38 13.41 -7.40
CA THR A 99 7.96 12.09 -7.11
C THR A 99 6.97 10.96 -7.41
N ALA A 100 5.69 11.13 -7.03
CA ALA A 100 4.64 10.16 -7.32
C ALA A 100 4.47 9.92 -8.82
N SER A 101 4.60 10.95 -9.67
CA SER A 101 4.41 10.83 -11.12
C SER A 101 5.40 9.89 -11.81
N TYR A 102 6.55 9.63 -11.18
CA TYR A 102 7.56 8.67 -11.67
C TYR A 102 7.33 7.24 -11.19
N MET A 103 6.26 6.99 -10.42
CA MET A 103 5.88 5.67 -9.91
C MET A 103 4.88 4.95 -10.82
N ASP A 104 4.92 5.26 -12.12
CA ASP A 104 4.24 4.53 -13.18
C ASP A 104 5.08 3.30 -13.54
N PHE A 105 4.72 2.15 -12.97
CA PHE A 105 5.44 0.89 -13.19
C PHE A 105 4.99 0.28 -14.52
N ASN A 106 5.92 -0.36 -15.23
CA ASN A 106 5.59 -0.97 -16.52
C ASN A 106 4.44 -2.01 -16.40
N LEU A 107 3.41 -1.84 -17.23
CA LEU A 107 2.13 -2.57 -17.20
C LEU A 107 2.27 -4.09 -17.26
N ASP A 108 3.34 -4.61 -17.87
CA ASP A 108 3.53 -6.07 -18.02
C ASP A 108 3.74 -6.78 -16.67
N THR A 109 4.20 -6.07 -15.64
CA THR A 109 4.51 -6.64 -14.33
C THR A 109 4.13 -5.72 -13.18
N SER A 110 3.27 -4.72 -13.40
CA SER A 110 3.06 -3.66 -12.42
C SER A 110 2.77 -4.23 -11.03
N PRO A 111 3.67 -3.98 -10.05
CA PRO A 111 3.55 -4.58 -8.75
C PRO A 111 2.32 -4.02 -8.04
N VAL A 112 1.69 -4.86 -7.22
CA VAL A 112 0.77 -4.33 -6.21
C VAL A 112 1.59 -3.43 -5.28
N LEU A 113 1.26 -2.14 -5.29
CA LEU A 113 2.01 -1.12 -4.60
C LEU A 113 1.36 -0.78 -3.26
N THR A 114 2.13 -0.92 -2.18
CA THR A 114 1.73 -0.48 -0.85
C THR A 114 2.61 0.67 -0.39
N ILE A 115 2.03 1.86 -0.21
CA ILE A 115 2.73 3.06 0.25
C ILE A 115 2.30 3.39 1.68
N GLY A 116 3.26 3.38 2.61
CA GLY A 116 3.09 3.86 3.97
C GLY A 116 3.77 5.21 4.17
N LEU A 117 2.99 6.23 4.51
CA LEU A 117 3.45 7.59 4.77
C LEU A 117 3.39 7.92 6.26
N GLU A 118 4.40 8.58 6.83
CA GLU A 118 4.37 9.11 8.21
C GLU A 118 3.64 10.44 8.32
N GLN A 119 3.55 11.21 7.23
CA GLN A 119 2.81 12.46 7.14
C GLN A 119 1.52 12.29 6.31
N PRO A 120 0.52 13.18 6.52
CA PRO A 120 -0.68 13.17 5.69
C PRO A 120 -0.36 13.35 4.20
N LEU A 121 -1.09 12.63 3.35
CA LEU A 121 -1.05 12.79 1.90
C LEU A 121 -1.68 14.14 1.50
N THR A 122 -1.18 14.77 0.44
CA THR A 122 -1.80 15.97 -0.15
C THR A 122 -2.80 15.60 -1.24
N ALA A 123 -3.75 16.49 -1.56
CA ALA A 123 -4.71 16.27 -2.64
C ALA A 123 -4.00 16.07 -3.99
N ASP A 124 -3.08 16.96 -4.37
CA ASP A 124 -2.30 16.87 -5.61
C ASP A 124 -1.57 15.52 -5.75
N THR A 125 -0.97 15.01 -4.67
CA THR A 125 -0.28 13.71 -4.71
C THR A 125 -1.28 12.57 -4.85
N ALA A 126 -2.45 12.66 -4.20
CA ALA A 126 -3.49 11.66 -4.32
C ALA A 126 -4.08 11.60 -5.74
N GLU A 127 -4.27 12.76 -6.39
CA GLU A 127 -4.72 12.83 -7.79
C GLU A 127 -3.73 12.14 -8.73
N VAL A 128 -2.43 12.43 -8.59
CA VAL A 128 -1.38 11.75 -9.38
C VAL A 128 -1.38 10.24 -9.13
N LEU A 129 -1.49 9.80 -7.88
CA LEU A 129 -1.54 8.37 -7.57
C LEU A 129 -2.76 7.68 -8.19
N VAL A 130 -3.92 8.34 -8.24
CA VAL A 130 -5.11 7.81 -8.90
C VAL A 130 -4.91 7.69 -10.40
N GLU A 131 -4.29 8.69 -11.03
CA GLU A 131 -4.03 8.70 -12.47
C GLU A 131 -3.06 7.59 -12.88
N ILE A 132 -1.90 7.50 -12.23
CA ILE A 132 -0.86 6.53 -12.60
C ILE A 132 -1.20 5.08 -12.20
N ARG A 133 -2.20 4.89 -11.33
CA ARG A 133 -2.63 3.55 -10.86
C ARG A 133 -4.00 3.14 -11.39
N SER A 134 -4.52 3.82 -12.41
CA SER A 134 -5.74 3.37 -13.09
C SER A 134 -5.54 1.96 -13.64
N GLY A 135 -6.50 1.07 -13.39
CA GLY A 135 -6.36 -0.35 -13.74
C GLY A 135 -5.93 -1.27 -12.58
N GLU A 136 -5.44 -0.72 -11.48
CA GLU A 136 -4.63 -1.49 -10.51
C GLU A 136 -5.06 -1.31 -9.06
N ILE A 137 -4.50 -2.12 -8.15
CA ILE A 137 -4.77 -1.96 -6.72
C ILE A 137 -3.93 -0.80 -6.17
N LEU A 138 -4.60 0.14 -5.50
CA LEU A 138 -3.96 1.24 -4.77
C LEU A 138 -4.03 0.96 -3.26
N SER A 139 -2.88 0.65 -2.64
CA SER A 139 -2.80 0.38 -1.19
C SER A 139 -2.01 1.48 -0.47
N LEU A 140 -2.67 2.18 0.44
CA LEU A 140 -2.12 3.31 1.18
C LEU A 140 -2.23 3.09 2.69
N SER A 141 -1.17 3.41 3.43
CA SER A 141 -1.18 3.52 4.89
C SER A 141 -0.82 4.93 5.32
N LEU A 142 -1.81 5.63 5.89
CA LEU A 142 -1.75 7.05 6.17
C LEU A 142 -1.97 7.32 7.67
N PRO A 143 -1.37 8.38 8.24
CA PRO A 143 -1.67 8.77 9.62
C PRO A 143 -3.11 9.29 9.76
N SER A 144 -3.59 10.01 8.76
CA SER A 144 -4.94 10.57 8.70
C SER A 144 -5.37 10.81 7.25
N LEU A 145 -6.65 11.10 7.05
CA LEU A 145 -7.24 11.41 5.75
C LEU A 145 -8.17 12.62 5.88
N ASN A 146 -8.04 13.58 4.96
CA ASN A 146 -8.92 14.75 4.90
C ASN A 146 -9.88 14.66 3.71
N ALA A 147 -10.84 15.59 3.62
CA ALA A 147 -11.88 15.58 2.59
C ALA A 147 -11.31 15.76 1.16
N GLU A 148 -10.29 16.60 0.98
CA GLU A 148 -9.70 16.84 -0.34
C GLU A 148 -9.01 15.58 -0.89
N VAL A 149 -8.21 14.90 -0.05
CA VAL A 149 -7.58 13.63 -0.41
C VAL A 149 -8.62 12.54 -0.64
N ALA A 150 -9.65 12.43 0.20
CA ALA A 150 -10.73 11.48 0.00
C ALA A 150 -11.52 11.74 -1.30
N SER A 151 -11.69 13.00 -1.67
CA SER A 151 -12.33 13.40 -2.93
C SER A 151 -11.49 13.05 -4.16
N ALA A 152 -10.16 13.06 -4.05
CA ALA A 152 -9.28 12.55 -5.10
C ALA A 152 -9.34 11.02 -5.17
N LEU A 153 -9.11 10.34 -4.03
CA LEU A 153 -9.04 8.88 -3.96
C LEU A 153 -10.33 8.17 -4.38
N ARG A 154 -11.51 8.79 -4.19
CA ARG A 154 -12.78 8.19 -4.65
C ARG A 154 -12.85 8.03 -6.17
N LEU A 155 -12.06 8.78 -6.94
CA LEU A 155 -12.02 8.70 -8.40
C LEU A 155 -11.20 7.50 -8.91
N HIS A 156 -10.52 6.78 -8.01
CA HIS A 156 -9.86 5.52 -8.36
C HIS A 156 -10.90 4.50 -8.84
N ASP A 157 -10.66 3.90 -10.00
CA ASP A 157 -11.60 3.04 -10.72
C ASP A 157 -11.43 1.54 -10.38
N HIS A 158 -10.48 1.21 -9.50
CA HIS A 158 -10.17 -0.15 -9.07
C HIS A 158 -10.19 -0.27 -7.54
N GLU A 159 -9.65 -1.38 -7.01
CA GLU A 159 -9.58 -1.61 -5.57
C GLU A 159 -8.66 -0.61 -4.88
N THR A 160 -9.19 0.05 -3.85
CA THR A 160 -8.44 0.96 -2.98
C THR A 160 -8.40 0.40 -1.56
N SER A 161 -7.21 0.18 -1.01
CA SER A 161 -7.02 -0.24 0.36
C SER A 161 -6.39 0.89 1.18
N LEU A 162 -7.09 1.32 2.24
CA LEU A 162 -6.68 2.42 3.10
C LEU A 162 -6.48 1.93 4.53
N TYR A 163 -5.26 2.02 5.04
CA TYR A 163 -4.95 1.80 6.45
C TYR A 163 -4.69 3.13 7.16
N ILE A 164 -5.66 3.59 7.94
CA ILE A 164 -5.64 4.89 8.63
C ILE A 164 -5.24 4.68 10.10
N ARG A 165 -4.04 5.12 10.46
CA ARG A 165 -3.38 4.73 11.72
C ARG A 165 -3.74 5.60 12.91
N ASP A 166 -3.60 6.91 12.80
CA ASP A 166 -3.59 7.80 13.96
C ASP A 166 -4.94 8.47 14.21
N VAL A 167 -5.54 9.03 13.15
CA VAL A 167 -6.81 9.78 13.24
C VAL A 167 -7.86 9.12 12.32
N PRO A 168 -8.94 8.53 12.87
CA PRO A 168 -9.98 7.91 12.06
C PRO A 168 -10.68 8.94 11.15
N PRO A 169 -11.24 8.51 10.01
CA PRO A 169 -11.98 9.40 9.13
C PRO A 169 -13.20 9.99 9.85
N ASP A 170 -13.52 11.25 9.55
CA ASP A 170 -14.77 11.85 9.96
C ASP A 170 -15.93 11.46 9.03
N ALA A 171 -17.12 11.98 9.30
CA ALA A 171 -18.32 11.65 8.53
C ALA A 171 -18.27 12.19 7.09
N GLU A 172 -17.60 13.32 6.84
CA GLU A 172 -17.48 13.88 5.49
C GLU A 172 -16.54 13.01 4.65
N VAL A 173 -15.37 12.68 5.19
CA VAL A 173 -14.40 11.76 4.57
C VAL A 173 -15.03 10.41 4.28
N ALA A 174 -15.76 9.84 5.25
CA ALA A 174 -16.48 8.58 5.06
C ALA A 174 -17.54 8.64 3.96
N ALA A 175 -18.31 9.73 3.87
CA ALA A 175 -19.31 9.90 2.82
C ALA A 175 -18.66 9.97 1.43
N LEU A 176 -17.50 10.63 1.30
CA LEU A 176 -16.74 10.68 0.04
C LEU A 176 -16.24 9.29 -0.37
N LEU A 177 -15.62 8.55 0.56
CA LEU A 177 -15.12 7.20 0.30
C LEU A 177 -16.24 6.20 -0.02
N ALA A 178 -17.45 6.39 0.52
CA ALA A 178 -18.61 5.58 0.18
C ALA A 178 -19.00 5.67 -1.31
N HIS A 179 -18.65 6.78 -1.96
CA HIS A 179 -18.97 7.08 -3.36
C HIS A 179 -17.76 6.91 -4.28
N THR A 180 -16.91 5.92 -4.00
CA THR A 180 -15.82 5.54 -4.91
C THR A 180 -16.34 5.05 -6.26
N GLU A 181 -15.61 5.35 -7.32
CA GLU A 181 -15.89 4.84 -8.67
C GLU A 181 -15.43 3.38 -8.84
N GLY A 182 -14.43 2.97 -8.07
CA GLY A 182 -13.92 1.61 -8.02
C GLY A 182 -14.89 0.61 -7.38
N TYR A 183 -14.61 -0.67 -7.63
CA TYR A 183 -15.46 -1.76 -7.15
C TYR A 183 -15.19 -2.18 -5.70
N LEU A 184 -14.14 -1.65 -5.06
CA LEU A 184 -13.82 -2.00 -3.68
C LEU A 184 -13.04 -0.89 -2.98
N VAL A 185 -13.51 -0.50 -1.79
CA VAL A 185 -12.72 0.29 -0.84
C VAL A 185 -12.63 -0.45 0.48
N SER A 186 -11.41 -0.78 0.88
CA SER A 186 -11.11 -1.32 2.20
C SER A 186 -10.63 -0.20 3.12
N ILE A 187 -11.21 -0.08 4.31
CA ILE A 187 -10.79 0.87 5.33
C ILE A 187 -10.42 0.09 6.58
N ASP A 188 -9.13 0.09 6.88
CA ASP A 188 -8.55 -0.43 8.11
C ASP A 188 -8.27 0.74 9.06
N VAL A 189 -8.80 0.67 10.28
CA VAL A 189 -8.63 1.69 11.32
C VAL A 189 -8.25 1.06 12.65
N GLU A 190 -7.35 1.71 13.40
CA GLU A 190 -6.95 1.21 14.72
C GLU A 190 -8.05 1.34 15.79
N ASN A 191 -8.99 2.27 15.59
CA ASN A 191 -10.04 2.64 16.53
C ASN A 191 -11.44 2.38 15.98
N GLU A 192 -12.40 2.16 16.88
CA GLU A 192 -13.81 2.01 16.50
C GLU A 192 -14.33 3.30 15.88
N LEU A 193 -14.99 3.16 14.74
CA LEU A 193 -15.60 4.29 14.05
C LEU A 193 -16.82 4.78 14.83
N ASP A 194 -16.97 6.10 14.93
CA ASP A 194 -18.17 6.70 15.48
C ASP A 194 -19.41 6.26 14.66
N PRO A 195 -20.57 6.01 15.30
CA PRO A 195 -21.80 5.62 14.59
C PRO A 195 -22.21 6.59 13.46
N ILE A 196 -21.89 7.88 13.57
CA ILE A 196 -22.13 8.88 12.51
C ILE A 196 -21.24 8.59 11.30
N VAL A 197 -19.96 8.26 11.52
CA VAL A 197 -19.01 7.88 10.47
C VAL A 197 -19.46 6.59 9.78
N LEU A 198 -19.91 5.59 10.54
CA LEU A 198 -20.46 4.35 9.98
C LEU A 198 -21.70 4.60 9.10
N ARG A 199 -22.62 5.48 9.55
CA ARG A 199 -23.78 5.87 8.73
C ARG A 199 -23.37 6.60 7.46
N ALA A 200 -22.31 7.41 7.51
CA ALA A 200 -21.77 8.07 6.33
C ALA A 200 -21.16 7.07 5.33
N LEU A 201 -20.42 6.05 5.80
CA LEU A 201 -19.95 4.96 4.93
C LEU A 201 -21.11 4.20 4.26
N LEU A 202 -22.24 4.07 4.94
CA LEU A 202 -23.47 3.43 4.45
C LEU A 202 -24.34 4.35 3.57
N SER A 203 -23.90 5.57 3.25
CA SER A 203 -24.72 6.56 2.55
C SER A 203 -24.89 6.28 1.06
N ASN A 204 -24.00 5.48 0.44
CA ASN A 204 -24.12 5.09 -0.96
C ASN A 204 -25.02 3.85 -1.08
N PRO A 205 -26.24 3.97 -1.65
CA PRO A 205 -27.17 2.84 -1.76
C PRO A 205 -26.70 1.76 -2.75
N ASN A 206 -25.71 2.04 -3.60
CA ASN A 206 -25.16 1.06 -4.54
C ASN A 206 -24.04 0.22 -3.92
N MET A 207 -23.57 0.60 -2.73
CA MET A 207 -22.48 -0.06 -2.03
C MET A 207 -22.99 -0.66 -0.74
N ARG A 208 -22.56 -1.87 -0.44
CA ARG A 208 -22.72 -2.46 0.89
C ARG A 208 -21.44 -2.29 1.69
N VAL A 209 -21.59 -1.98 2.97
CA VAL A 209 -20.48 -1.95 3.93
C VAL A 209 -20.51 -3.21 4.77
N VAL A 210 -19.41 -3.96 4.79
CA VAL A 210 -19.26 -5.17 5.59
C VAL A 210 -18.17 -4.95 6.64
N GLU A 211 -18.55 -5.11 7.91
CA GLU A 211 -17.60 -5.21 9.03
C GLU A 211 -17.05 -6.65 9.07
N VAL A 212 -15.75 -6.80 8.88
CA VAL A 212 -15.12 -8.12 8.70
C VAL A 212 -14.48 -8.65 9.97
N SER A 213 -14.03 -7.76 10.85
CA SER A 213 -13.40 -8.14 12.11
C SER A 213 -13.82 -7.23 13.26
N LYS A 214 -14.00 -7.83 14.45
CA LYS A 214 -14.23 -7.10 15.70
C LYS A 214 -12.91 -6.94 16.45
N LYS A 215 -12.66 -5.75 17.00
CA LYS A 215 -11.46 -5.41 17.76
C LYS A 215 -11.28 -6.39 18.92
N LYS A 216 -10.32 -7.32 18.79
CA LYS A 216 -9.89 -8.20 19.87
C LYS A 216 -8.38 -8.12 19.99
N ARG A 217 -7.91 -7.68 21.17
CA ARG A 217 -6.48 -7.56 21.53
C ARG A 217 -5.69 -6.55 20.67
N GLY A 218 -6.20 -5.32 20.53
CA GLY A 218 -5.44 -4.24 19.85
C GLY A 218 -5.25 -4.45 18.35
N ARG A 219 -6.13 -5.24 17.72
CA ARG A 219 -6.15 -5.38 16.26
C ARG A 219 -7.03 -4.31 15.63
N PRO A 220 -6.70 -3.85 14.42
CA PRO A 220 -7.54 -2.92 13.71
C PRO A 220 -8.92 -3.51 13.37
N LEU A 221 -9.86 -2.60 13.13
CA LEU A 221 -11.17 -2.90 12.54
C LEU A 221 -11.07 -2.70 11.03
N TYR A 222 -11.74 -3.59 10.29
CA TYR A 222 -11.68 -3.62 8.84
C TYR A 222 -13.09 -3.57 8.27
N TYR A 223 -13.33 -2.53 7.46
CA TYR A 223 -14.57 -2.27 6.75
C TYR A 223 -14.33 -2.39 5.25
N VAL A 224 -15.25 -3.04 4.55
CA VAL A 224 -15.21 -3.12 3.08
C VAL A 224 -16.48 -2.50 2.51
N CYS A 225 -16.30 -1.51 1.65
CA CYS A 225 -17.35 -0.95 0.79
C CYS A 225 -17.24 -1.61 -0.59
N LEU A 226 -18.31 -2.21 -1.09
CA LEU A 226 -18.32 -2.83 -2.42
C LEU A 226 -19.73 -2.85 -3.04
N PRO A 227 -19.87 -3.02 -4.37
CA PRO A 227 -21.18 -3.04 -5.02
C PRO A 227 -22.09 -4.15 -4.49
N GLU A 228 -23.40 -3.89 -4.42
CA GLU A 228 -24.38 -4.92 -4.03
C GLU A 228 -24.35 -6.16 -4.93
N SER A 229 -24.02 -5.97 -6.21
CA SER A 229 -23.96 -7.02 -7.25
C SER A 229 -22.82 -8.02 -7.05
N VAL A 230 -21.73 -7.65 -6.38
CA VAL A 230 -20.61 -8.54 -6.16
C VAL A 230 -21.03 -9.59 -5.12
N PRO A 231 -20.86 -10.90 -5.32
CA PRO A 231 -21.07 -11.89 -4.26
C PRO A 231 -19.90 -11.88 -3.27
N ILE A 232 -20.19 -11.89 -1.96
CA ILE A 232 -19.17 -12.11 -0.92
C ILE A 232 -19.39 -13.48 -0.29
N HIS A 233 -18.31 -14.24 -0.16
CA HIS A 233 -18.21 -15.32 0.79
C HIS A 233 -17.36 -14.88 1.99
N LEU A 234 -18.01 -14.80 3.15
CA LEU A 234 -17.31 -14.60 4.43
C LEU A 234 -16.91 -15.97 4.97
N THR A 235 -15.67 -16.36 4.75
CA THR A 235 -15.13 -17.63 5.26
C THR A 235 -14.65 -17.43 6.70
N PRO A 236 -15.21 -18.12 7.71
CA PRO A 236 -14.70 -18.02 9.07
C PRO A 236 -13.28 -18.60 9.12
N THR A 237 -12.28 -17.77 9.43
CA THR A 237 -10.88 -18.20 9.63
C THR A 237 -10.49 -18.27 11.10
N GLY A 238 -11.49 -18.16 11.99
CA GLY A 238 -11.35 -18.25 13.43
C GLY A 238 -12.60 -17.71 14.14
N PRO A 239 -12.63 -17.74 15.48
CA PRO A 239 -13.81 -17.32 16.26
C PRO A 239 -14.24 -15.87 16.00
N ASP A 240 -13.30 -15.02 15.55
CA ASP A 240 -13.53 -13.59 15.33
C ASP A 240 -12.94 -13.09 13.99
N ARG A 241 -12.66 -14.01 13.05
CA ARG A 241 -12.09 -13.66 11.74
C ARG A 241 -12.98 -14.16 10.62
N ARG A 242 -13.22 -13.28 9.66
CA ARG A 242 -13.80 -13.64 8.38
C ARG A 242 -12.80 -13.25 7.32
N LEU A 243 -12.39 -14.20 6.47
CA LEU A 243 -11.75 -13.86 5.22
C LEU A 243 -12.87 -13.45 4.28
N VAL A 244 -12.77 -12.25 3.72
CA VAL A 244 -13.66 -11.87 2.62
C VAL A 244 -13.03 -12.42 1.36
N THR A 245 -13.71 -13.37 0.74
CA THR A 245 -13.38 -13.85 -0.60
C THR A 245 -14.48 -13.37 -1.53
N TYR A 246 -14.08 -12.63 -2.56
CA TYR A 246 -14.95 -12.19 -3.66
C TYR A 246 -14.78 -13.19 -4.78
N VAL A 247 -15.89 -13.55 -5.44
CA VAL A 247 -15.84 -14.34 -6.67
C VAL A 247 -15.86 -13.32 -7.79
N THR A 248 -14.72 -13.15 -8.46
CA THR A 248 -14.64 -12.49 -9.75
C THR A 248 -14.96 -13.54 -10.80
N ASP A 249 -16.07 -13.36 -11.52
CA ASP A 249 -16.43 -14.22 -12.66
C ASP A 249 -15.42 -14.09 -13.82
#